data_AF-A0A4R7NIY1-F1
#
_entry.id   AF-A0A4R7NIY1-F1
#
_cell.length_a   1.000
_cell.length_b   1.000
_cell.length_c   1.000
_cell.angle_alpha   90.00
_cell.angle_beta   90.00
_cell.angle_gamma   90.00
#
_symmetry.space_group_name_H-M   'P 1'
#
loop_
_entity.id
_entity.type
_entity.pdbx_description
1 polymer ?
#
loop_
_entity_poly.entity_id
_entity_poly.type
_entity_poly.pdbx_seq_one_letter_code
_entity_poly.pdbx_strand_id
1 'polypeptide(L)' 'MQSNDENLTRQDDELTVSDSPEEVNEFKFGYWPEIVGLIMALIIVWVIFQ' A
#
# COMPACT_ATOMS: atom_id res chain seq x y z
N MET A 1 46.96 -1.31 -24.09
CA MET A 1 46.20 -0.96 -22.88
C MET A 1 45.87 0.52 -22.97
N GLN A 2 44.67 0.84 -23.46
CA GLN A 2 44.15 2.21 -23.48
C GLN A 2 42.92 2.19 -22.60
N SER A 3 43.11 2.65 -21.36
CA SER A 3 42.03 2.95 -20.42
C SER A 3 41.36 4.21 -20.93
N ASN A 4 40.14 4.08 -21.41
CA ASN A 4 39.18 5.18 -21.42
C ASN A 4 37.89 4.57 -20.93
N ASP A 5 37.82 4.53 -19.61
CA ASP A 5 36.69 4.19 -18.80
C ASP A 5 35.52 5.12 -19.18
N GLU A 6 34.84 4.80 -20.29
CA GLU A 6 33.54 5.34 -20.73
C GLU A 6 32.39 4.91 -19.81
N ASN A 7 32.73 4.61 -18.57
CA ASN A 7 31.81 4.24 -17.53
C ASN A 7 31.67 5.43 -16.59
N LEU A 8 30.46 5.56 -16.05
CA LEU A 8 30.16 6.12 -14.73
C LEU A 8 29.63 7.57 -14.63
N THR A 9 29.48 8.37 -15.68
CA THR A 9 28.85 9.72 -15.53
C THR A 9 27.66 10.00 -16.43
N ARG A 10 27.15 9.04 -17.20
CA ARG A 10 25.79 9.16 -17.74
C ARG A 10 24.79 8.72 -16.67
N GLN A 11 24.79 9.44 -15.55
CA GLN A 11 23.77 9.38 -14.48
C GLN A 11 22.68 10.46 -14.68
N ASP A 12 22.63 11.07 -15.87
CA ASP A 12 21.70 12.17 -16.17
C ASP A 12 20.52 11.74 -17.06
N ASP A 13 20.34 10.44 -17.32
CA ASP A 13 19.06 9.95 -17.82
C ASP A 13 18.13 9.84 -16.63
N GLU A 14 17.61 11.01 -16.26
CA GLU A 14 16.28 11.18 -15.71
C GLU A 14 15.97 10.10 -14.67
N LEU A 15 16.44 10.32 -13.43
CA LEU A 15 15.53 10.11 -12.32
C LEU A 15 14.29 10.98 -12.60
N THR A 16 13.43 10.52 -13.51
CA THR A 16 12.05 10.31 -13.14
C THR A 16 12.14 9.41 -11.90
N VAL A 17 12.41 10.04 -10.75
CA VAL A 17 11.57 9.82 -9.59
C VAL A 17 10.18 9.95 -10.18
N SER A 18 9.68 8.82 -10.70
CA SER A 18 8.28 8.62 -10.98
C SER A 18 7.61 9.26 -9.79
N ASP A 19 6.90 10.35 -10.03
CA ASP A 19 6.09 11.10 -9.07
C ASP A 19 5.20 10.09 -8.34
N SER A 20 5.76 9.46 -7.33
CA SER A 20 5.07 8.56 -6.43
C SER A 20 5.35 9.05 -5.02
N PRO A 21 4.91 10.26 -4.67
CA PRO A 21 4.25 10.38 -3.39
C PRO A 21 2.89 9.69 -3.50
N GLU A 22 2.42 9.15 -2.39
CA GLU A 22 1.05 8.69 -2.20
C GLU A 22 0.75 7.25 -2.66
N GLU A 23 1.61 6.36 -2.18
CA GLU A 23 1.10 5.35 -1.25
C GLU A 23 0.10 6.00 -0.28
N VAL A 24 -1.17 6.01 -0.63
CA VAL A 24 -2.23 5.44 0.19
C VAL A 24 -3.32 5.08 -0.80
N ASN A 25 -3.50 3.78 -1.04
CA ASN A 25 -4.83 3.31 -1.36
C ASN A 25 -5.71 3.86 -0.22
N GLU A 26 -6.44 4.95 -0.47
CA GLU A 26 -7.58 5.34 0.33
C GLU A 26 -8.56 4.18 0.19
N PHE A 27 -8.32 3.10 0.94
CA PHE A 27 -9.24 2.02 1.05
C PHE A 27 -10.50 2.65 1.63
N LYS A 28 -11.45 2.95 0.74
CA LYS A 28 -12.77 3.42 1.09
C LYS A 28 -13.48 2.24 1.72
N PHE A 29 -13.13 1.99 2.97
CA PHE A 29 -13.75 0.95 3.78
C PHE A 29 -15.22 1.28 4.07
N GLY A 30 -15.73 2.46 3.68
CA GLY A 30 -17.15 2.81 3.84
C GLY A 30 -17.65 2.44 5.25
N TYR A 31 -18.87 1.92 5.33
CA TYR A 31 -19.45 1.43 6.58
C TYR A 31 -19.36 -0.10 6.75
N TRP A 32 -18.69 -0.82 5.84
CA TRP A 32 -18.73 -2.29 5.86
C TRP A 32 -18.00 -2.93 7.05
N PRO A 33 -16.87 -2.40 7.59
CA PRO A 33 -16.25 -2.95 8.79
C PRO A 33 -17.15 -2.82 10.02
N GLU A 34 -17.91 -1.73 10.13
CA GLU A 34 -18.84 -1.49 11.23
C GLU A 34 -20.02 -2.47 11.18
N ILE A 35 -20.59 -2.67 9.99
CA ILE A 35 -21.67 -3.63 9.77
C ILE A 35 -21.20 -5.07 10.09
N VAL A 36 -20.02 -5.46 9.61
CA VAL A 36 -19.44 -6.78 9.89
C VAL A 36 -19.15 -6.95 11.39
N GLY A 37 -18.64 -5.91 12.04
CA GLY A 37 -18.40 -5.89 13.49
C GLY A 37 -19.68 -6.11 14.29
N LEU A 38 -20.78 -5.43 13.93
CA LEU A 38 -22.08 -5.59 14.59
C LEU A 38 -22.65 -6.99 14.40
N ILE A 39 -22.59 -7.54 13.19
CA ILE A 39 -23.05 -8.92 12.92
C ILE A 39 -22.26 -9.92 13.74
N MET A 40 -20.93 -9.78 13.79
CA MET A 40 -20.08 -10.67 14.59
C MET A 40 -20.35 -10.56 16.09
N ALA A 41 -20.57 -9.35 16.61
CA ALA A 41 -20.95 -9.16 18.01
C ALA A 41 -22.26 -9.89 18.35
N LEU A 42 -23.28 -9.80 17.49
CA LEU A 42 -24.55 -10.52 17.67
C LEU A 42 -24.36 -12.04 17.63
N ILE A 43 -23.52 -12.55 16.72
CA ILE A 43 -23.21 -13.99 16.64
C ILE A 43 -22.52 -14.46 17.93
N ILE A 44 -21.55 -13.70 18.44
CA ILE A 44 -20.84 -14.06 19.69
C ILE A 44 -21.81 -14.08 20.86
N VAL A 45 -22.66 -13.07 20.99
CA VAL A 45 -23.70 -13.03 22.03
C VAL A 45 -24.64 -14.24 21.90
N TRP A 46 -25.08 -14.56 20.68
CA TRP A 46 -25.91 -15.74 20.44
C TRP A 46 -25.23 -17.02 20.91
N VAL A 47 -23.97 -17.24 20.54
CA VAL A 47 -23.22 -18.45 20.91
C VAL A 47 -22.99 -18.55 22.43
N ILE A 48 -22.78 -17.43 23.11
CA ILE A 48 -22.55 -17.41 24.56
C ILE A 48 -23.83 -17.75 25.35
N PHE A 49 -25.00 -17.31 24.85
CA PHE A 49 -26.27 -17.40 25.58
C PHE A 49 -27.24 -18.47 25.03
N GLN A 50 -26.81 -19.28 24.06
CA GLN A 50 -27.47 -20.51 23.65
C GLN A 50 -27.11 -21.66 24.60
#